data_AF-A0A7I4XSH6-F1
#
_entry.id   AF-A0A7I4XSH6-F1
#
_cell.length_a   1.000
_cell.length_b   1.000
_cell.length_c   1.000
_cell.angle_alpha   90.00
_cell.angle_beta   90.00
_cell.angle_gamma   90.00
#
_symmetry.space_group_name_H-M   'P 1'
#
loop_
_entity.id
_entity.type
_entity.pdbx_description
1 polymer ?
#
loop_
_entity_poly.entity_id
_entity_poly.type
_entity_poly.pdbx_seq_one_letter_code
_entity_poly.pdbx_strand_id
1 'polypeptide(L)'
;MTVFSMFPLATLLMLIGSAVSEPKDPDVCQKCEMVANMVRDHFKDRLKDVTPSQTYEKLISVCEQNLGESHLKICQKVAKEELKLIHALLQADENVHVTCEHLKLC
;
A
#
# COMPACT_ATOMS: atom_id res chain seq x y z
N MET A 1 -56.22 4.12 0.59
CA MET A 1 -55.84 3.12 1.60
C MET A 1 -54.55 2.50 1.14
N THR A 2 -53.44 2.90 1.76
CA THR A 2 -52.08 2.43 1.50
C THR A 2 -51.89 1.08 2.17
N VAL A 3 -51.62 0.03 1.38
CA VAL A 3 -51.23 -1.28 1.91
C VAL A 3 -49.71 -1.32 1.98
N PHE A 4 -49.19 -1.21 3.20
CA PHE A 4 -47.79 -1.43 3.52
C PHE A 4 -47.47 -2.92 3.30
N SER A 5 -46.79 -3.23 2.19
CA SER A 5 -46.23 -4.56 1.99
C SER A 5 -44.96 -4.71 2.82
N MET A 6 -44.91 -5.82 3.54
CA MET A 6 -43.94 -6.20 4.54
C MET A 6 -42.51 -6.25 3.96
N PHE A 7 -41.61 -5.49 4.59
CA PHE A 7 -40.17 -5.69 4.47
C PHE A 7 -39.79 -7.06 5.02
N PRO A 8 -39.09 -7.94 4.26
CA PRO A 8 -38.23 -8.92 4.88
C PRO A 8 -36.91 -8.24 5.24
N LEU A 9 -36.75 -7.97 6.54
CA LEU A 9 -35.43 -7.95 7.17
C LEU A 9 -34.73 -9.29 6.84
N ALA A 10 -33.41 -9.20 6.65
CA ALA A 10 -32.49 -10.33 6.52
C ALA A 10 -32.47 -11.05 5.17
N THR A 11 -31.76 -10.47 4.20
CA THR A 11 -30.76 -11.25 3.45
C THR A 11 -29.78 -10.34 2.70
N LEU A 12 -28.55 -10.29 3.22
CA LEU A 12 -27.37 -10.65 2.44
C LEU A 12 -26.60 -9.61 1.59
N LEU A 13 -26.52 -8.32 1.96
CA LEU A 13 -25.47 -7.44 1.39
C LEU A 13 -24.83 -6.49 2.42
N MET A 14 -24.67 -6.95 3.67
CA MET A 14 -23.71 -6.38 4.64
C MET A 14 -22.38 -7.18 4.68
N LEU A 15 -21.91 -7.69 3.53
CA LEU A 15 -20.63 -8.38 3.40
C LEU A 15 -19.81 -7.79 2.25
N ILE A 16 -19.57 -6.50 2.31
CA ILE A 16 -18.28 -5.97 1.86
C ILE A 16 -17.75 -5.08 2.99
N GLY A 17 -17.65 -5.70 4.17
CA GLY A 17 -16.52 -5.40 5.02
C GLY A 17 -15.29 -5.80 4.23
N SER A 18 -14.78 -4.88 3.40
CA SER A 18 -13.38 -4.91 2.98
C SER A 18 -12.58 -4.65 4.25
N ALA A 19 -12.53 -5.67 5.10
CA ALA A 19 -11.28 -6.03 5.73
C ALA A 19 -10.23 -5.80 4.66
N VAL A 20 -9.29 -4.92 4.97
CA VAL A 20 -7.96 -4.98 4.39
C VAL A 20 -7.49 -6.40 4.70
N SER A 21 -7.90 -7.36 3.87
CA SER A 21 -7.38 -8.70 3.86
C SER A 21 -6.02 -8.53 3.25
N GLU A 22 -5.06 -8.30 4.14
CA GLU A 22 -3.62 -8.47 3.95
C GLU A 22 -3.38 -9.50 2.85
N PRO A 23 -2.75 -9.12 1.73
CA PRO A 23 -2.17 -10.11 0.88
C PRO A 23 -0.94 -10.63 1.64
N LYS A 24 -1.13 -11.68 2.44
CA LYS A 24 -0.07 -12.68 2.69
C LYS A 24 0.11 -13.55 1.44
N ASP A 25 0.15 -12.87 0.30
CA ASP A 25 0.51 -13.46 -0.97
C ASP A 25 2.02 -13.24 -1.10
N PRO A 26 2.83 -14.31 -1.21
CA PRO A 26 4.27 -14.16 -1.38
C PRO A 26 4.63 -13.26 -2.57
N ASP A 27 3.76 -13.12 -3.59
CA ASP A 27 3.97 -12.18 -4.69
C ASP A 27 3.91 -10.72 -4.21
N VAL A 28 2.98 -10.36 -3.31
CA VAL A 28 2.84 -8.97 -2.82
C VAL A 28 4.03 -8.54 -1.97
N CYS A 29 4.51 -9.43 -1.10
CA CYS A 29 5.73 -9.18 -0.32
C CYS A 29 6.93 -8.95 -1.25
N GLN A 30 7.10 -9.82 -2.26
CA GLN A 30 8.17 -9.67 -3.25
C GLN A 30 8.06 -8.36 -4.05
N LYS A 31 6.85 -7.95 -4.45
CA LYS A 31 6.62 -6.67 -5.14
C LYS A 31 6.90 -5.48 -4.24
N CYS A 32 6.53 -5.53 -2.96
CA CYS A 32 6.85 -4.49 -1.99
C CYS A 32 8.36 -4.31 -1.87
N GLU A 33 9.10 -5.40 -1.66
CA GLU A 33 10.56 -5.34 -1.53
C GLU A 33 11.23 -4.80 -2.80
N MET A 34 10.77 -5.23 -3.97
CA MET A 34 11.26 -4.73 -5.26
C MET A 34 11.08 -3.22 -5.37
N VAL A 35 9.87 -2.72 -5.13
CA VAL A 35 9.53 -1.30 -5.21
C VAL A 35 10.35 -0.49 -4.21
N ALA A 36 10.38 -0.93 -2.95
CA ALA A 36 11.05 -0.20 -1.89
C ALA A 36 12.58 -0.21 -2.06
N ASN A 37 13.18 -1.29 -2.61
CA ASN A 37 14.58 -1.28 -3.05
C ASN A 37 14.83 -0.25 -4.15
N MET A 38 14.00 -0.19 -5.18
CA MET A 38 14.16 0.77 -6.28
C MET A 38 14.04 2.23 -5.82
N VAL A 39 13.13 2.51 -4.88
CA VAL A 39 12.99 3.84 -4.27
C VAL A 39 14.22 4.17 -3.42
N ARG A 40 14.68 3.23 -2.59
CA ARG A 40 15.87 3.40 -1.75
C ARG A 40 17.12 3.63 -2.58
N ASP A 41 17.36 2.80 -3.60
CA ASP A 41 18.52 2.91 -4.49
C ASP A 41 18.55 4.25 -5.23
N HIS A 42 17.39 4.78 -5.61
CA HIS A 42 17.30 6.10 -6.23
C HIS A 42 17.77 7.23 -5.30
N PHE A 43 17.57 7.08 -3.99
CA PHE A 43 17.87 8.10 -2.99
C PHE A 43 19.10 7.79 -2.13
N LYS A 44 19.81 6.69 -2.39
CA LYS A 44 20.87 6.12 -1.53
C LYS A 44 21.83 7.16 -0.92
N ASP A 45 22.25 8.15 -1.71
CA ASP A 45 23.23 9.16 -1.25
C ASP A 45 22.61 10.38 -0.57
N ARG A 46 21.27 10.50 -0.56
CA ARG A 46 20.52 11.67 -0.06
C ARG A 46 19.31 11.33 0.79
N LEU A 47 19.18 10.10 1.32
CA LEU A 47 18.02 9.65 2.10
C LEU A 47 17.61 10.65 3.19
N LYS A 48 18.58 11.30 3.85
CA LYS A 48 18.36 12.30 4.92
C LYS A 48 17.75 13.61 4.43
N ASP A 49 17.95 13.97 3.16
CA ASP A 49 17.51 15.23 2.56
C ASP A 49 16.22 15.07 1.72
N VAL A 50 15.75 13.83 1.57
CA VAL A 50 14.50 13.55 0.85
C VAL A 50 13.33 14.08 1.66
N THR A 51 12.35 14.66 0.97
CA THR A 51 11.07 15.07 1.55
C THR A 51 10.00 13.98 1.39
N PRO A 52 8.93 14.00 2.22
CA PRO A 52 7.80 13.09 2.03
C PRO A 52 7.19 13.18 0.61
N SER A 53 7.10 14.39 0.03
CA SER A 53 6.57 14.58 -1.32
C SER A 53 7.42 13.91 -2.39
N GLN A 54 8.75 14.06 -2.32
CA GLN A 54 9.67 13.38 -3.24
C GLN A 54 9.61 11.86 -3.07
N THR A 55 9.46 11.38 -1.84
CA THR A 55 9.26 9.95 -1.55
C THR A 55 8.00 9.44 -2.23
N TYR A 56 6.88 10.16 -2.08
CA TYR A 56 5.61 9.80 -2.69
C TYR A 56 5.68 9.77 -4.22
N GLU A 57 6.18 10.85 -4.84
CA GLU A 57 6.30 10.94 -6.29
C GLU A 57 7.15 9.80 -6.86
N LYS A 58 8.27 9.50 -6.20
CA LYS A 58 9.14 8.41 -6.63
C LYS A 58 8.49 7.04 -6.45
N LEU A 59 7.83 6.82 -5.31
CA LEU A 59 7.14 5.56 -5.01
C LEU A 59 6.03 5.26 -6.02
N ILE A 60 5.18 6.25 -6.33
CA ILE A 60 4.13 6.11 -7.34
C ILE A 60 4.72 5.84 -8.72
N SER A 61 5.74 6.60 -9.12
CA SER A 61 6.42 6.40 -10.40
C SER A 61 7.00 4.98 -10.55
N VAL A 62 7.64 4.46 -9.50
CA VAL A 62 8.18 3.09 -9.50
C VAL A 62 7.06 2.06 -9.59
N CYS A 63 5.95 2.26 -8.87
CA CYS A 63 4.82 1.35 -8.91
C CYS A 63 4.14 1.30 -10.28
N GLU A 64 3.92 2.44 -10.92
CA GLU A 64 3.32 2.51 -12.26
C GLU A 64 4.19 1.83 -13.34
N GLN A 65 5.51 1.88 -13.17
CA GLN A 65 6.46 1.30 -14.12
C GLN A 65 6.65 -0.22 -13.95
N ASN A 66 6.49 -0.73 -12.73
CA ASN A 66 6.93 -2.10 -12.39
C ASN A 66 5.79 -3.03 -11.95
N LEU A 67 4.60 -2.50 -11.65
CA LEU A 67 3.49 -3.28 -11.14
C LEU A 67 2.37 -3.41 -12.19
N GLY A 68 1.73 -4.58 -12.21
CA GLY A 68 0.46 -4.77 -12.90
C GLY A 68 -0.69 -4.07 -12.16
N GLU A 69 -1.85 -3.90 -12.83
CA GLU A 69 -2.97 -3.08 -12.35
C GLU A 69 -3.44 -3.40 -10.92
N SER A 70 -3.47 -4.68 -10.54
CA SER A 70 -3.86 -5.11 -9.19
C SER A 70 -2.88 -4.60 -8.11
N HIS A 71 -1.59 -4.84 -8.29
CA HIS A 71 -0.53 -4.42 -7.36
C HIS A 71 -0.32 -2.92 -7.37
N LEU A 72 -0.54 -2.26 -8.51
CA LEU A 72 -0.50 -0.81 -8.61
C LEU A 72 -1.51 -0.15 -7.68
N LYS A 73 -2.77 -0.62 -7.66
CA LYS A 73 -3.81 -0.08 -6.77
C LYS A 73 -3.44 -0.25 -5.29
N ILE A 74 -2.86 -1.39 -4.92
CA ILE A 74 -2.37 -1.64 -3.55
C ILE A 74 -1.24 -0.67 -3.22
N CYS A 75 -0.23 -0.54 -4.10
CA CYS A 75 0.87 0.38 -3.89
C CYS A 75 0.39 1.83 -3.76
N GLN A 76 -0.49 2.31 -4.64
CA GLN A 76 -1.02 3.68 -4.58
C GLN A 76 -1.77 3.94 -3.27
N LYS A 77 -2.54 2.95 -2.80
CA LYS A 77 -3.24 3.03 -1.51
C LYS A 77 -2.25 3.13 -0.34
N VAL A 78 -1.29 2.21 -0.26
CA VAL A 78 -0.27 2.16 0.79
C VAL A 78 0.60 3.42 0.77
N ALA A 79 1.02 3.86 -0.42
CA ALA A 79 1.79 5.10 -0.61
C ALA A 79 1.05 6.33 -0.07
N LYS A 80 -0.28 6.35 -0.12
CA LYS A 80 -1.10 7.46 0.37
C LYS A 80 -1.38 7.36 1.87
N GLU A 81 -1.68 6.17 2.37
CA GLU A 81 -2.05 5.94 3.77
C GLU A 81 -0.82 5.94 4.69
N GLU A 82 0.27 5.32 4.23
CA GLU A 82 1.47 5.04 5.02
C GLU A 82 2.69 5.91 4.62
N LEU A 83 2.50 6.99 3.87
CA LEU A 83 3.60 7.83 3.36
C LEU A 83 4.59 8.24 4.45
N LYS A 84 4.07 8.65 5.62
CA LYS A 84 4.90 9.09 6.75
C LYS A 84 5.78 7.96 7.27
N LEU A 85 5.22 6.76 7.38
CA LEU A 85 5.95 5.57 7.82
C LEU A 85 7.02 5.21 6.80
N ILE A 86 6.64 5.04 5.52
CA ILE A 86 7.56 4.71 4.43
C ILE A 86 8.72 5.71 4.36
N HIS A 87 8.41 7.01 4.46
CA HIS A 87 9.41 8.06 4.46
C HIS A 87 10.37 7.96 5.66
N ALA A 88 9.84 7.75 6.87
CA ALA A 88 10.66 7.60 8.07
C ALA A 88 11.57 6.36 8.00
N LEU A 89 11.06 5.24 7.48
CA LEU A 89 11.83 4.00 7.33
C LEU A 89 12.93 4.14 6.26
N LEU A 90 12.64 4.85 5.16
CA LEU A 90 13.66 5.22 4.17
C LEU A 90 14.74 6.13 4.78
N GLN A 91 14.37 7.13 5.59
CA GLN A 91 15.34 8.01 6.25
C GLN A 91 16.21 7.28 7.27
N ALA A 92 15.65 6.26 7.93
CA ALA A 92 16.37 5.40 8.85
C ALA A 92 17.32 4.40 8.14
N ASP A 93 17.27 4.34 6.80
CA ASP A 93 17.93 3.30 5.99
C ASP A 93 17.58 1.89 6.49
N GLU A 94 16.30 1.68 6.85
CA GLU A 94 15.83 0.41 7.36
C GLU A 94 15.93 -0.69 6.28
N ASN A 95 16.05 -1.94 6.73
CA ASN A 95 15.94 -3.09 5.85
C ASN A 95 14.56 -3.10 5.17
N VAL A 96 14.57 -3.24 3.85
CA VAL A 96 13.37 -3.21 2.99
C VAL A 96 12.35 -4.30 3.36
N HIS A 97 12.82 -5.47 3.77
CA HIS A 97 11.96 -6.55 4.23
C HIS A 97 11.17 -6.13 5.48
N VAL A 98 11.88 -5.55 6.47
CA VAL A 98 11.27 -5.05 7.72
C VAL A 98 10.28 -3.92 7.43
N THR A 99 10.59 -3.05 6.47
CA THR A 99 9.64 -2.03 6.02
C THR A 99 8.38 -2.65 5.42
N CYS A 100 8.49 -3.69 4.61
CA CYS A 100 7.33 -4.38 4.04
C CYS A 100 6.52 -5.17 5.08
N GLU A 101 7.16 -5.72 6.12
CA GLU A 101 6.50 -6.30 7.29
C GLU A 101 5.73 -5.23 8.10
N HIS A 102 6.34 -4.06 8.33
CA HIS A 102 5.67 -2.94 9.01
C HIS A 102 4.42 -2.45 8.25
N LEU A 103 4.45 -2.53 6.91
CA LEU A 103 3.32 -2.20 6.04
C LEU A 103 2.29 -3.33 5.92
N LYS A 104 2.52 -4.48 6.56
CA LYS A 104 1.69 -5.69 6.46
C LYS A 104 1.51 -6.20 5.04
N LEU A 105 2.54 -6.01 4.21
CA LEU A 105 2.64 -6.56 2.86
C LEU A 105 3.49 -7.83 2.82
N CYS A 106 4.26 -8.03 3.88
CA CYS A 106 4.81 -9.26 4.40
C CYS A 106 4.22 -9.42 5.83
#